data_AF-A0A9P1INQ2-F1
#
_entry.id   AF-A0A9P1INQ2-F1
#
_cell.length_a   1.000
_cell.length_b   1.000
_cell.length_c   1.000
_cell.angle_alpha   90.00
_cell.angle_beta   90.00
_cell.angle_gamma   90.00
#
_symmetry.space_group_name_H-M   'P 1'
#
loop_
_entity.id
_entity.type
_entity.pdbx_description
1 polymer ?
#
loop_
_entity_poly.entity_id
_entity_poly.type
_entity_poly.pdbx_seq_one_letter_code
_entity_poly.pdbx_strand_id
1 'polypeptide(L)'
;MSTKSAKINELLNRKRKIQEEKVEEPSPSTSNPTPDPKPLEEKDEKTEKAKKALLFEAKRAKERSDSMGPQGWIRPKCLETNKRFLQNTLKSTLTRKERERLNGK
;
A
#
# COMPACT_ATOMS: atom_id res chain seq x y z
N MET A 1 -15.75 26.13 28.80
CA MET A 1 -14.70 26.86 28.06
C MET A 1 -13.90 25.87 27.22
N SER A 2 -13.69 26.17 25.94
CA SER A 2 -13.38 25.25 24.84
C SER A 2 -12.05 24.47 24.97
N THR A 3 -12.14 23.18 25.31
CA THR A 3 -11.01 22.23 25.34
C THR A 3 -10.60 21.74 23.95
N LYS A 4 -11.53 21.77 22.98
CA LYS A 4 -11.28 21.34 21.60
C LYS A 4 -10.32 22.29 20.87
N SER A 5 -10.48 23.60 21.06
CA SER A 5 -9.58 24.60 20.46
C SER A 5 -8.16 24.53 21.04
N ALA A 6 -8.02 24.25 22.34
CA ALA A 6 -6.72 24.04 22.96
C ALA A 6 -5.98 22.82 22.38
N LYS A 7 -6.69 21.71 22.16
CA LYS A 7 -6.12 20.48 21.57
C LYS A 7 -5.69 20.67 20.12
N ILE A 8 -6.44 21.45 19.34
CA ILE A 8 -6.08 21.81 17.96
C ILE A 8 -4.80 22.65 17.95
N ASN A 9 -4.68 23.64 18.84
CA ASN A 9 -3.48 24.46 18.95
C ASN A 9 -2.26 23.65 19.40
N GLU A 10 -2.43 22.68 20.30
CA GLU A 10 -1.38 21.74 20.73
C GLU A 10 -0.88 20.88 19.56
N LEU A 11 -1.78 20.39 18.70
CA LEU A 11 -1.43 19.59 17.51
C LEU A 11 -0.69 20.43 16.45
N LEU A 12 -1.11 21.68 16.25
CA LEU A 12 -0.46 22.61 15.32
C LEU A 12 0.95 22.99 15.79
N ASN A 13 1.14 23.16 17.11
CA ASN A 13 2.45 23.45 17.69
C ASN A 13 3.37 22.22 17.70
N ARG A 14 2.83 21.00 17.91
CA ARG A 14 3.58 19.74 17.74
C ARG A 14 4.14 19.56 16.33
N LYS A 15 3.36 19.90 15.30
CA LYS A 15 3.79 19.82 13.90
C LYS A 15 4.93 20.79 13.56
N ARG A 16 4.93 22.01 14.15
CA ARG A 16 6.02 22.98 14.01
C ARG A 16 7.32 22.52 14.68
N LYS A 17 7.22 21.96 15.91
CA LYS A 17 8.37 21.37 16.62
C LYS A 17 9.06 20.26 15.82
N ILE A 18 8.28 19.39 15.16
CA ILE A 18 8.80 18.28 14.34
C ILE A 18 9.50 18.78 13.06
N GLN A 19 9.14 19.95 12.53
CA GLN A 19 9.83 20.55 11.39
C GLN A 19 11.16 21.21 11.79
N GLU A 20 11.25 21.77 13.00
CA GLU A 20 12.49 22.37 13.53
C GLU A 20 13.49 21.33 14.06
N GLU A 21 13.05 20.21 14.63
CA GLU A 21 13.94 19.12 15.10
C GLU A 21 14.44 18.21 13.96
N LYS A 22 13.96 18.36 12.72
CA LYS A 22 14.44 17.57 11.56
C LYS A 22 15.69 18.17 10.89
N VAL A 23 16.56 18.83 11.66
CA VAL A 23 17.86 19.37 11.19
C VAL A 23 19.03 18.90 12.10
N GLU A 24 18.83 18.00 13.06
CA GLU A 24 19.94 17.37 13.78
C GLU A 24 20.15 15.90 13.38
N GLU A 25 21.36 15.64 12.90
CA GLU A 25 21.92 14.35 12.50
C GLU A 25 21.79 13.28 13.61
N PRO A 26 21.50 12.00 13.31
CA PRO A 26 21.64 10.94 14.28
C PRO A 26 23.13 10.66 14.54
N SER A 27 23.61 10.99 15.74
CA SER A 27 24.90 10.51 16.25
C SER A 27 24.72 9.20 17.02
N PRO A 28 25.31 8.07 16.57
CA PRO A 28 25.50 6.91 17.43
C PRO A 28 26.87 7.01 18.12
N SER A 29 26.87 7.26 19.44
CA SER A 29 28.02 6.96 20.28
C SER A 29 28.16 5.44 20.42
N THR A 30 28.95 4.83 19.54
CA THR A 30 29.74 3.64 19.86
C THR A 30 31.11 3.81 19.21
N SER A 31 32.13 3.44 19.98
CA SER A 31 33.55 3.69 19.74
C SER A 31 34.10 3.06 18.45
N ASN A 32 34.91 3.87 17.73
CA ASN A 32 35.91 3.56 16.69
C ASN A 32 35.44 3.38 15.24
N PRO A 33 36.33 3.69 14.27
CA PRO A 33 37.07 4.93 14.02
C PRO A 33 36.35 5.78 12.95
N THR A 34 36.75 7.04 12.79
CA THR A 34 36.25 8.00 11.80
C THR A 34 35.73 7.35 10.52
N PRO A 35 34.42 7.46 10.18
CA PRO A 35 33.99 7.12 8.83
C PRO A 35 34.48 8.26 7.94
N ASP A 36 35.39 7.92 7.03
CA ASP A 36 35.72 8.72 5.86
C ASP A 36 34.45 9.35 5.26
N PRO A 37 34.47 10.61 4.77
CA PRO A 37 33.34 11.17 4.04
C PRO A 37 33.19 10.44 2.70
N LYS A 38 32.56 9.26 2.71
CA LYS A 38 32.16 8.56 1.50
C LYS A 38 30.88 9.19 0.96
N PRO A 39 30.82 9.51 -0.34
CA PRO A 39 30.26 10.77 -0.81
C PRO A 39 28.72 10.74 -0.95
N LEU A 40 28.12 11.91 -0.77
CA LEU A 40 26.69 12.20 -0.95
C LEU A 40 26.15 11.77 -2.34
N GLU A 41 27.03 11.56 -3.32
CA GLU A 41 26.70 11.20 -4.71
C GLU A 41 26.04 9.82 -4.88
N GLU A 42 26.36 8.84 -4.01
CA GLU A 42 25.82 7.48 -4.15
C GLU A 42 24.30 7.40 -3.85
N LYS A 43 23.79 8.32 -3.02
CA LYS A 43 22.35 8.45 -2.75
C LYS A 43 21.65 9.10 -3.95
N ASP A 44 22.28 10.07 -4.58
CA ASP A 44 21.75 10.76 -5.75
C ASP A 44 21.67 9.81 -6.95
N GLU A 45 22.69 8.97 -7.19
CA GLU A 45 22.64 7.96 -8.25
C GLU A 45 21.53 6.91 -8.04
N LYS A 46 21.36 6.42 -6.80
CA LYS A 46 20.31 5.44 -6.46
C LYS A 46 18.92 6.06 -6.63
N THR A 47 18.74 7.32 -6.24
CA THR A 47 17.46 8.02 -6.40
C THR A 47 17.16 8.31 -7.87
N GLU A 48 18.15 8.73 -8.66
CA GLU A 48 17.98 8.94 -10.11
C GLU A 48 17.67 7.62 -10.84
N LYS A 49 18.32 6.52 -10.45
CA LYS A 49 18.00 5.18 -10.97
C LYS A 49 16.58 4.76 -10.61
N ALA A 50 16.13 5.02 -9.38
CA ALA A 50 14.77 4.74 -8.95
C ALA A 50 13.73 5.57 -9.71
N LYS A 51 13.98 6.88 -9.91
CA LYS A 51 13.13 7.76 -10.73
C LYS A 51 12.98 7.24 -12.16
N LYS A 52 14.11 6.88 -12.79
CA LYS A 52 14.12 6.31 -14.15
C LYS A 52 13.31 5.01 -14.22
N ALA A 53 13.44 4.12 -13.23
CA ALA A 53 12.69 2.88 -13.17
C ALA A 53 11.17 3.12 -13.03
N LEU A 54 10.76 4.05 -12.17
CA LEU A 54 9.34 4.43 -12.00
C LEU A 54 8.75 5.01 -13.29
N LEU A 55 9.46 5.92 -13.95
CA LEU A 55 9.02 6.51 -15.21
C LEU A 55 8.92 5.48 -16.34
N PHE A 56 9.85 4.53 -16.38
CA PHE A 56 9.82 3.44 -17.35
C PHE A 56 8.63 2.51 -17.15
N GLU A 57 8.37 2.07 -15.91
CA GLU A 57 7.22 1.20 -15.63
C GLU A 57 5.89 1.93 -15.85
N ALA A 58 5.80 3.23 -15.58
CA ALA A 58 4.61 4.03 -15.89
C ALA A 58 4.31 4.08 -17.40
N LYS A 59 5.34 4.27 -18.25
CA LYS A 59 5.19 4.22 -19.72
C LYS A 59 4.71 2.84 -20.18
N ARG A 60 5.35 1.79 -19.68
CA ARG A 60 4.97 0.39 -19.97
C ARG A 60 3.54 0.08 -19.50
N ALA A 61 3.14 0.60 -18.35
CA ALA A 61 1.79 0.41 -17.81
C ALA A 61 0.73 1.06 -18.70
N LYS A 62 1.01 2.25 -19.27
CA LYS A 62 0.15 2.90 -20.27
C LYS A 62 0.00 2.03 -21.53
N GLU A 63 1.10 1.54 -22.09
CA GLU A 63 1.04 0.66 -23.27
C GLU A 63 0.27 -0.64 -22.99
N ARG A 64 0.45 -1.20 -21.78
CA ARG A 64 -0.28 -2.37 -21.31
C ARG A 64 -1.77 -2.09 -21.11
N SER A 65 -2.15 -0.91 -20.61
CA SER A 65 -3.56 -0.52 -20.47
C SER A 65 -4.21 -0.22 -21.81
N ASP A 66 -3.48 0.32 -22.77
CA ASP A 66 -4.02 0.60 -24.10
C ASP A 66 -4.25 -0.71 -24.88
N SER A 67 -3.37 -1.71 -24.70
CA SER A 67 -3.49 -3.03 -25.34
C SER A 67 -4.48 -3.98 -24.64
N MET A 68 -4.49 -4.02 -23.32
CA MET A 68 -5.31 -4.96 -22.52
C MET A 68 -6.54 -4.31 -21.88
N GLY A 69 -6.70 -3.00 -22.04
CA GLY A 69 -7.72 -2.20 -21.36
C GLY A 69 -7.43 -1.97 -19.88
N PRO A 70 -8.32 -1.25 -19.16
CA PRO A 70 -8.32 -1.19 -17.69
C PRO A 70 -8.51 -2.58 -17.05
N GLN A 71 -8.95 -3.56 -17.83
CA GLN A 71 -9.08 -4.97 -17.51
C GLN A 71 -7.80 -5.76 -17.84
N GLY A 72 -6.61 -5.17 -17.67
CA GLY A 72 -5.32 -5.86 -17.85
C GLY A 72 -5.13 -7.12 -16.99
N TRP A 73 -6.06 -7.35 -16.06
CA TRP A 73 -6.27 -8.65 -15.42
C TRP A 73 -7.13 -9.56 -16.32
N ILE A 74 -6.47 -10.37 -17.14
CA ILE A 74 -7.12 -11.53 -17.76
C ILE A 74 -7.52 -12.45 -16.61
N ARG A 75 -8.82 -12.52 -16.31
CA ARG A 75 -9.32 -13.48 -15.32
C ARG A 75 -8.85 -14.87 -15.78
N PRO A 76 -8.16 -15.65 -14.93
CA PRO A 76 -7.75 -16.99 -15.31
C PRO A 76 -8.97 -17.75 -15.81
N LYS A 77 -8.82 -18.56 -16.86
CA LYS A 77 -9.88 -19.46 -17.32
C LYS A 77 -10.17 -20.41 -16.17
N CYS A 78 -11.11 -20.03 -15.29
CA CYS A 78 -11.62 -20.92 -14.26
C CYS A 78 -12.17 -22.12 -15.02
N LEU A 79 -11.69 -23.33 -14.69
CA LEU A 79 -12.31 -24.55 -15.18
C LEU A 79 -13.82 -24.40 -14.98
N GLU A 80 -14.62 -24.76 -16.00
CA GLU A 80 -16.08 -24.71 -15.88
C GLU A 80 -16.49 -25.56 -14.69
N THR A 81 -16.75 -24.90 -13.57
CA THR A 81 -17.17 -25.57 -12.35
C THR A 81 -18.57 -26.10 -12.58
N ASN A 82 -18.82 -27.37 -12.27
CA ASN A 82 -20.17 -27.92 -12.28
C ASN A 82 -21.05 -27.09 -11.34
N LYS A 83 -21.95 -26.27 -11.92
CA LYS A 83 -22.78 -25.33 -11.17
C LYS A 83 -23.68 -26.04 -10.16
N ARG A 84 -24.10 -27.28 -10.44
CA ARG A 84 -24.91 -28.08 -9.51
C ARG A 84 -24.09 -28.52 -8.31
N PHE A 85 -22.87 -29.00 -8.54
CA PHE A 85 -21.95 -29.36 -7.47
C PHE A 85 -21.69 -28.16 -6.55
N LEU A 86 -21.29 -27.01 -7.11
CA LEU A 86 -21.00 -25.82 -6.32
C LEU A 86 -22.21 -25.32 -5.53
N GLN A 87 -23.40 -25.30 -6.15
CA GLN A 87 -24.65 -24.95 -5.46
C GLN A 87 -24.93 -25.89 -4.29
N ASN A 88 -24.73 -27.20 -4.46
CA ASN A 88 -24.95 -28.18 -3.39
C ASN A 88 -23.91 -28.04 -2.27
N THR A 89 -22.64 -27.82 -2.61
CA THR A 89 -21.58 -27.56 -1.63
C THR A 89 -21.91 -26.33 -0.79
N LEU A 90 -22.29 -25.21 -1.43
CA LEU A 90 -22.67 -23.99 -0.71
C LEU A 90 -23.93 -24.19 0.14
N LYS A 91 -24.95 -24.90 -0.36
CA LYS A 91 -26.14 -25.21 0.43
C LYS A 91 -25.85 -26.11 1.62
N SER A 92 -24.82 -26.96 1.54
CA SER A 92 -24.44 -27.85 2.64
C SER A 92 -23.84 -27.11 3.84
N THR A 93 -23.19 -25.97 3.60
CA THR A 93 -22.58 -25.15 4.66
C THR A 93 -23.58 -24.22 5.35
N LEU A 94 -24.78 -24.05 4.78
CA LEU A 94 -25.83 -23.21 5.35
C LEU A 94 -26.55 -23.88 6.52
N THR A 95 -26.91 -23.08 7.52
CA THR A 95 -27.74 -23.52 8.63
C THR A 95 -29.16 -23.86 8.16
N ARG A 96 -29.90 -24.65 8.94
CA ARG A 96 -31.27 -25.07 8.60
C ARG A 96 -32.18 -23.86 8.29
N LYS A 97 -32.10 -22.81 9.11
CA LYS A 97 -32.90 -21.58 8.96
C LYS A 97 -32.58 -20.83 7.66
N GLU A 98 -31.31 -20.82 7.25
CA GLU A 98 -30.89 -20.19 5.99
C GLU A 98 -31.34 -21.01 4.77
N ARG A 99 -31.33 -22.33 4.87
CA ARG A 99 -31.86 -23.22 3.82
C ARG A 99 -33.36 -23.09 3.63
N GLU A 100 -34.12 -22.93 4.70
CA GLU A 100 -35.58 -22.73 4.65
C GLU A 100 -35.93 -21.41 3.97
N ARG A 101 -35.25 -20.30 4.34
CA ARG A 101 -35.39 -19.00 3.68
C ARG A 101 -35.10 -19.04 2.18
N LEU A 102 -34.03 -19.72 1.77
CA LEU A 102 -33.67 -19.86 0.35
C LEU A 102 -34.66 -20.71 -0.44
N ASN A 103 -35.34 -21.64 0.23
CA ASN A 103 -36.35 -22.50 -0.37
C ASN A 103 -37.76 -21.88 -0.29
N GLY A 104 -37.88 -20.63 0.16
CA GLY A 104 -39.16 -19.91 0.26
C GLY A 104 -40.12 -20.53 1.28
N LYS A 105 -39.59 -21.17 2.33
CA LYS A 105 -40.36 -21.78 3.42
C LYS A 105 -40.19 -21.01 4.73
#